data_AF-A0A955I694-F1
#
_entry.id   AF-A0A955I694-F1
#
_cell.length_a   1.000
_cell.length_b   1.000
_cell.length_c   1.000
_cell.angle_alpha   90.00
_cell.angle_beta   90.00
_cell.angle_gamma   90.00
#
_symmetry.space_group_name_H-M   'P 1'
#
loop_
_entity.id
_entity.type
_entity.pdbx_description
1 polymer ?
#
loop_
_entity_poly.entity_id
_entity_poly.type
_entity_poly.pdbx_seq_one_letter_code
_entity_poly.pdbx_strand_id
1 'polypeptide(L)'
;MALYSYVKAPVRSVGTDASANIYYYDTFPKKKTTLGDLVFSVVGNTQEFLINSKFIGALIPVFLILAGFSMIYQQFFPDFKEYLKLKVDYYDTTNVALASENYVSRAEYISNPGAEYFKELKDEAYATNQLLADPISNKYKGKFQLSIASLGIKDVQVIANVESGVEEIYDSYLEGGLAHFNGTGLPVSDMKNNTVIYGHSASGNYYERTKDPTAAFSELKNVKIGDEIMVKMEG
;
A
#
# COMPACT_ATOMS: atom_id res chain seq x y z
N MET A 1 -67.96 -39.85 4.14
CA MET A 1 -68.11 -40.02 2.68
C MET A 1 -69.35 -39.27 2.25
N ALA A 2 -69.19 -38.18 1.50
CA ALA A 2 -70.29 -37.45 0.88
C ALA A 2 -69.90 -37.19 -0.59
N LEU A 3 -70.61 -37.87 -1.49
CA LEU A 3 -70.53 -37.71 -2.93
C LEU A 3 -71.32 -36.45 -3.30
N TYR A 4 -70.63 -35.39 -3.72
CA TYR A 4 -71.27 -34.25 -4.35
C TYR A 4 -71.29 -34.45 -5.87
N SER A 5 -72.49 -34.70 -6.40
CA SER A 5 -72.76 -34.77 -7.84
C SER A 5 -72.75 -33.37 -8.46
N TYR A 6 -71.93 -33.16 -9.49
CA TYR A 6 -71.93 -31.93 -10.27
C TYR A 6 -73.20 -31.82 -11.12
N VAL A 7 -73.98 -30.75 -10.92
CA VAL A 7 -75.07 -30.36 -11.81
C VAL A 7 -74.48 -29.51 -12.95
N LYS A 8 -74.68 -29.92 -14.19
CA LYS A 8 -74.23 -29.20 -15.38
C LYS A 8 -75.06 -27.91 -15.54
N ALA A 9 -74.38 -26.76 -15.67
CA ALA A 9 -75.05 -25.47 -15.90
C ALA A 9 -75.85 -25.49 -17.23
N PRO A 10 -77.00 -24.78 -17.30
CA PRO A 10 -77.81 -24.75 -18.52
C PRO A 10 -77.06 -24.05 -19.66
N VAL A 11 -77.10 -24.66 -20.84
CA VAL A 11 -76.56 -24.10 -22.08
C VAL A 11 -77.42 -22.88 -22.44
N ARG A 12 -76.82 -21.69 -22.42
CA ARG A 12 -77.45 -20.48 -22.96
C ARG A 12 -77.62 -20.67 -24.47
N SER A 13 -78.86 -20.65 -24.94
CA SER A 13 -79.18 -20.57 -26.36
C SER A 13 -78.64 -19.24 -26.91
N VAL A 14 -77.80 -19.33 -27.94
CA VAL A 14 -77.31 -18.16 -28.67
C VAL A 14 -78.48 -17.67 -29.53
N GLY A 15 -79.11 -16.58 -29.11
CA GLY A 15 -80.02 -15.83 -29.95
C GLY A 15 -79.24 -15.25 -31.13
N THR A 16 -79.66 -15.62 -32.33
CA THR A 16 -79.32 -14.95 -33.58
C THR A 16 -79.91 -13.54 -33.53
N ASP A 17 -79.04 -12.52 -33.50
CA ASP A 17 -79.11 -11.29 -34.30
C ASP A 17 -78.36 -10.15 -33.61
N ALA A 18 -77.33 -9.65 -34.31
CA ALA A 18 -76.86 -8.26 -34.37
C ALA A 18 -75.33 -8.20 -34.52
N SER A 19 -74.89 -7.85 -35.74
CA SER A 19 -73.60 -7.22 -36.09
C SER A 19 -72.35 -7.78 -35.40
N ALA A 20 -71.71 -8.76 -36.04
CA ALA A 20 -70.32 -9.07 -35.78
C ALA A 20 -69.46 -7.86 -36.20
N ASN A 21 -69.07 -7.01 -35.25
CA ASN A 21 -67.95 -6.11 -35.43
C ASN A 21 -66.69 -6.98 -35.53
N ILE A 22 -66.25 -7.24 -36.76
CA ILE A 22 -64.94 -7.83 -37.01
C ILE A 22 -63.92 -6.74 -36.66
N TYR A 23 -63.33 -6.84 -35.47
CA TYR A 23 -62.18 -6.02 -35.10
C TYR A 23 -60.99 -6.48 -35.94
N TYR A 24 -60.68 -5.74 -36.99
CA TYR A 24 -59.35 -5.79 -37.60
C TYR A 24 -58.38 -5.25 -36.55
N TYR A 25 -57.52 -6.13 -36.02
CA TYR A 25 -56.31 -5.65 -35.36
C TYR A 25 -55.42 -5.06 -36.45
N ASP A 26 -55.41 -3.73 -36.55
CA ASP A 26 -54.40 -3.02 -37.32
C ASP A 26 -53.04 -3.53 -36.87
N THR A 27 -52.33 -4.18 -37.80
CA THR A 27 -50.93 -4.52 -37.61
C THR A 27 -50.15 -3.22 -37.48
N PHE A 28 -49.89 -2.79 -36.25
CA PHE A 28 -49.01 -1.65 -35.99
C PHE A 28 -47.69 -1.88 -36.73
N PRO A 29 -47.21 -0.92 -37.54
CA PRO A 29 -45.93 -1.07 -38.19
C PRO A 29 -44.87 -1.22 -37.11
N LYS A 30 -44.10 -2.32 -37.15
CA LYS A 30 -42.93 -2.51 -36.28
C LYS A 30 -41.94 -1.39 -36.57
N LYS A 31 -41.99 -0.32 -35.79
CA LYS A 31 -41.01 0.76 -35.82
C LYS A 31 -39.66 0.14 -35.46
N LYS A 32 -38.69 0.20 -36.37
CA LYS A 32 -37.31 -0.20 -36.08
C LYS A 32 -36.77 0.78 -35.04
N THR A 33 -36.47 0.30 -33.85
CA THR A 33 -35.90 1.10 -32.77
C THR A 33 -34.52 1.58 -33.19
N THR A 34 -34.33 2.89 -33.21
CA THR A 34 -33.04 3.51 -33.56
C THR A 34 -32.25 3.88 -32.31
N LEU A 35 -30.93 4.03 -32.43
CA LEU A 35 -30.06 4.51 -31.34
C LEU A 35 -30.54 5.85 -30.74
N GLY A 36 -31.20 6.70 -31.55
CA GLY A 36 -31.80 7.95 -31.10
C GLY A 36 -32.99 7.75 -30.16
N ASP A 37 -33.86 6.75 -30.42
CA ASP A 37 -34.99 6.44 -29.53
C ASP A 37 -34.50 5.95 -28.14
N LEU A 38 -33.29 5.37 -28.08
CA LEU A 38 -32.64 4.83 -26.88
C LEU A 38 -32.13 5.92 -25.91
N VAL A 39 -31.74 7.08 -26.45
CA VAL A 39 -31.24 8.22 -25.66
C VAL A 39 -32.40 9.08 -25.14
N PHE A 40 -33.43 9.27 -25.97
CA PHE A 40 -34.57 10.13 -25.61
C PHE A 40 -35.62 9.42 -24.73
N SER A 41 -35.68 8.09 -24.66
CA SER A 41 -36.64 7.37 -23.80
C SER A 41 -36.24 7.27 -22.33
N VAL A 42 -35.00 7.66 -21.96
CA VAL A 42 -34.50 7.67 -20.58
C VAL A 42 -35.29 8.64 -19.69
N VAL A 43 -35.99 9.61 -20.27
CA VAL A 43 -36.66 10.70 -19.54
C VAL A 43 -38.15 10.45 -19.27
N GLY A 44 -38.80 9.47 -19.93
CA GLY A 44 -40.28 9.43 -19.97
C GLY A 44 -41.00 8.23 -19.37
N ASN A 45 -40.51 7.00 -19.57
CA ASN A 45 -41.17 5.80 -19.02
C ASN A 45 -40.26 4.57 -19.20
N THR A 46 -39.40 4.31 -18.21
CA THR A 46 -38.33 3.31 -18.31
C THR A 46 -38.83 1.88 -18.12
N GLN A 47 -39.91 1.66 -17.35
CA GLN A 47 -40.32 0.31 -16.94
C GLN A 47 -40.93 -0.52 -18.08
N GLU A 48 -41.80 0.06 -18.92
CA GLU A 48 -42.47 -0.68 -20.01
C GLU A 48 -41.52 -1.08 -21.14
N PHE A 49 -40.54 -0.23 -21.45
CA PHE A 49 -39.54 -0.48 -22.49
C PHE A 49 -38.49 -1.52 -22.07
N LEU A 50 -38.11 -1.52 -20.78
CA LEU A 50 -37.22 -2.52 -20.19
C LEU A 50 -37.82 -3.93 -20.22
N ILE A 51 -39.15 -4.06 -20.06
CA ILE A 51 -39.83 -5.37 -19.93
C ILE A 51 -40.15 -5.99 -21.30
N ASN A 52 -40.51 -5.19 -22.31
CA ASN A 52 -40.94 -5.72 -23.62
C ASN A 52 -39.81 -5.90 -24.65
N SER A 53 -38.63 -5.33 -24.43
CA SER A 53 -37.52 -5.40 -25.37
C SER A 53 -36.59 -6.57 -25.05
N LYS A 54 -36.69 -7.66 -25.82
CA LYS A 54 -35.74 -8.80 -25.77
C LYS A 54 -34.27 -8.38 -25.93
N PHE A 55 -34.05 -7.23 -26.57
CA PHE A 55 -32.72 -6.65 -26.75
C PHE A 55 -32.14 -6.10 -25.44
N ILE A 56 -32.96 -5.45 -24.61
CA ILE A 56 -32.50 -4.86 -23.34
C ILE A 56 -32.31 -5.93 -22.26
N GLY A 57 -33.18 -6.94 -22.25
CA GLY A 57 -33.02 -8.12 -21.39
C GLY A 57 -31.70 -8.87 -21.62
N ALA A 58 -31.13 -8.81 -22.82
CA ALA A 58 -29.82 -9.38 -23.14
C ALA A 58 -28.65 -8.41 -22.87
N LEU A 59 -28.87 -7.09 -22.95
CA LEU A 59 -27.83 -6.08 -22.71
C LEU A 59 -27.38 -6.00 -21.25
N ILE A 60 -28.31 -6.11 -20.30
CA ILE A 60 -28.01 -6.02 -18.86
C ILE A 60 -27.02 -7.11 -18.40
N PRO A 61 -27.25 -8.42 -18.67
CA PRO A 61 -26.29 -9.45 -18.27
C PRO A 61 -24.95 -9.32 -19.00
N VAL A 62 -24.94 -8.93 -20.27
CA VAL A 62 -23.69 -8.66 -21.00
C VAL A 62 -22.91 -7.51 -20.36
N PHE A 63 -23.59 -6.43 -19.98
CA PHE A 63 -22.96 -5.32 -19.27
C PHE A 63 -22.41 -5.74 -17.91
N LEU A 64 -23.14 -6.54 -17.13
CA LEU A 64 -22.67 -7.04 -15.84
C LEU A 64 -21.46 -7.97 -15.97
N ILE A 65 -21.43 -8.83 -17.01
CA ILE A 65 -20.27 -9.67 -17.33
C ILE A 65 -19.06 -8.79 -17.67
N LEU A 66 -19.23 -7.76 -18.51
CA LEU A 66 -18.16 -6.84 -18.88
C LEU A 66 -17.68 -6.00 -17.69
N ALA A 67 -18.59 -5.54 -16.83
CA ALA A 67 -18.26 -4.79 -15.62
C ALA A 67 -17.52 -5.67 -14.61
N GLY A 68 -17.96 -6.91 -14.40
CA GLY A 68 -17.27 -7.89 -13.55
C GLY A 68 -15.88 -8.22 -14.09
N PHE A 69 -15.75 -8.42 -15.40
CA PHE A 69 -14.45 -8.63 -16.03
C PHE A 69 -13.52 -7.41 -15.87
N SER A 70 -14.06 -6.20 -16.00
CA SER A 70 -13.31 -4.95 -15.78
C SER A 70 -12.81 -4.82 -14.34
N MET A 71 -13.65 -5.14 -13.34
CA MET A 71 -13.24 -5.14 -11.93
C MET A 71 -12.13 -6.17 -11.67
N ILE A 72 -12.29 -7.40 -12.16
CA ILE A 72 -11.27 -8.45 -12.04
C ILE A 72 -9.98 -8.00 -12.72
N TYR A 73 -10.06 -7.43 -13.93
CA TYR A 73 -8.89 -6.94 -14.64
C TYR A 73 -8.16 -5.84 -13.88
N GLN A 74 -8.88 -4.85 -13.33
CA GLN A 74 -8.27 -3.75 -12.59
C GLN A 74 -7.60 -4.20 -11.29
N GLN A 75 -8.10 -5.26 -10.65
CA GLN A 75 -7.53 -5.77 -9.40
C GLN A 75 -6.44 -6.83 -9.64
N PHE A 76 -6.60 -7.70 -10.65
CA PHE A 76 -5.66 -8.78 -10.95
C PHE A 76 -4.46 -8.32 -11.78
N PHE A 77 -4.62 -7.34 -12.68
CA PHE A 77 -3.53 -6.92 -13.57
C PHE A 77 -2.36 -6.26 -12.83
N PRO A 78 -2.54 -5.45 -11.76
CA PRO A 78 -1.43 -4.96 -10.93
C PRO A 78 -0.61 -6.10 -10.32
N ASP A 79 -1.27 -7.06 -9.66
CA ASP A 79 -0.63 -8.20 -9.00
C ASP A 79 0.08 -9.11 -10.02
N PHE A 80 -0.56 -9.36 -11.16
CA PHE A 80 0.01 -10.14 -12.25
C PHE A 80 1.22 -9.43 -12.89
N LYS A 81 1.17 -8.11 -13.05
CA LYS A 81 2.29 -7.30 -13.55
C LYS A 81 3.47 -7.35 -12.58
N GLU A 82 3.21 -7.32 -11.27
CA GLU A 82 4.25 -7.46 -10.25
C GLU A 82 4.86 -8.87 -10.25
N TYR A 83 4.03 -9.91 -10.30
CA TYR A 83 4.47 -11.30 -10.43
C TYR A 83 5.33 -11.53 -11.68
N LEU A 84 4.91 -11.01 -12.85
CA LEU A 84 5.70 -11.10 -14.07
C LEU A 84 7.02 -10.34 -13.95
N LYS A 85 7.01 -9.11 -13.41
CA LYS A 85 8.23 -8.31 -13.22
C LYS A 85 9.27 -9.02 -12.34
N LEU A 86 8.82 -9.74 -11.31
CA LEU A 86 9.69 -10.53 -10.43
C LEU A 86 10.24 -11.79 -11.10
N LYS A 87 9.50 -12.38 -12.05
CA LYS A 87 9.87 -13.64 -12.71
C LYS A 87 10.73 -13.45 -13.97
N VAL A 88 10.70 -12.27 -14.57
CA VAL A 88 11.45 -11.93 -15.79
C VAL A 88 12.63 -10.99 -15.53
N ASP A 89 13.07 -10.85 -14.27
CA ASP A 89 14.17 -9.95 -13.84
C ASP A 89 14.04 -8.53 -14.41
N TYR A 90 12.81 -8.00 -14.49
CA TYR A 90 12.56 -6.68 -15.09
C TYR A 90 13.15 -5.53 -14.24
N TYR A 91 13.46 -5.80 -12.97
CA TYR A 91 14.30 -4.93 -12.18
C TYR A 91 15.76 -5.29 -12.47
N ASP A 92 16.37 -4.50 -13.35
CA ASP A 92 17.80 -4.56 -13.63
C ASP A 92 18.56 -4.24 -12.33
N THR A 93 18.96 -5.29 -11.61
CA THR A 93 19.85 -5.18 -10.45
C THR A 93 21.31 -5.02 -10.88
N THR A 94 21.55 -4.93 -12.18
CA THR A 94 22.86 -4.76 -12.80
C THR A 94 22.90 -3.46 -13.58
N ASN A 95 23.77 -2.54 -13.15
CA ASN A 95 24.12 -1.28 -13.82
C ASN A 95 23.30 -0.04 -13.40
N VAL A 96 23.52 0.40 -12.17
CA VAL A 96 23.62 1.84 -11.90
C VAL A 96 25.10 2.16 -11.70
N ALA A 97 25.62 3.11 -12.47
CA ALA A 97 27.04 3.39 -12.56
C ALA A 97 27.64 3.98 -11.26
N LEU A 98 28.47 3.16 -10.62
CA LEU A 98 29.69 3.40 -9.84
C LEU A 98 29.87 4.75 -9.10
N ALA A 99 29.74 4.68 -7.76
CA ALA A 99 30.59 5.44 -6.84
C ALA A 99 31.55 4.47 -6.13
N SER A 100 32.85 4.67 -6.38
CA SER A 100 34.06 4.13 -5.74
C SER A 100 34.04 2.74 -5.06
N GLU A 101 34.58 1.76 -5.79
CA GLU A 101 35.53 0.70 -5.38
C GLU A 101 35.37 -0.16 -4.11
N ASN A 102 34.35 -0.01 -3.26
CA ASN A 102 34.16 -0.94 -2.13
C ASN A 102 32.67 -1.25 -1.91
N TYR A 103 32.08 -2.08 -2.77
CA TYR A 103 30.73 -2.60 -2.55
C TYR A 103 30.80 -3.97 -1.90
N VAL A 104 30.51 -3.96 -0.60
CA VAL A 104 30.22 -5.14 0.19
C VAL A 104 28.83 -5.67 -0.18
N SER A 105 28.63 -6.99 -0.13
CA SER A 105 27.54 -7.68 -0.85
C SER A 105 26.15 -7.32 -0.34
N ARG A 106 25.12 -7.39 -1.21
CA ARG A 106 23.71 -7.11 -0.89
C ARG A 106 23.12 -7.98 0.24
N ALA A 107 23.79 -9.08 0.61
CA ALA A 107 23.43 -9.89 1.78
C ALA A 107 23.68 -9.16 3.11
N GLU A 108 24.50 -8.11 3.13
CA GLU A 108 24.71 -7.24 4.30
C GLU A 108 23.64 -6.17 4.47
N TYR A 109 22.82 -5.91 3.45
CA TYR A 109 21.76 -4.91 3.51
C TYR A 109 20.46 -5.41 4.17
N ILE A 110 20.36 -6.71 4.46
CA ILE A 110 19.37 -7.27 5.39
C ILE A 110 20.11 -7.62 6.68
N SER A 111 20.78 -6.64 7.27
CA SER A 111 21.33 -6.79 8.61
C SER A 111 20.22 -6.48 9.61
N ASN A 112 19.65 -7.49 10.26
CA ASN A 112 19.55 -7.36 11.71
C ASN A 112 20.96 -7.69 12.19
N PRO A 113 21.85 -6.70 12.39
CA PRO A 113 23.25 -7.01 12.65
C PRO A 113 23.38 -7.82 13.97
N GLY A 114 22.37 -7.73 14.83
CA GLY A 114 22.37 -8.41 16.11
C GLY A 114 23.47 -7.86 17.02
N ALA A 115 23.42 -8.28 18.27
CA ALA A 115 24.37 -7.81 19.28
C ALA A 115 25.83 -8.20 18.97
N GLU A 116 26.04 -9.34 18.32
CA GLU A 116 27.39 -9.87 18.04
C GLU A 116 28.14 -9.03 17.00
N TYR A 117 27.49 -8.64 15.89
CA TYR A 117 28.11 -7.77 14.87
C TYR A 117 28.59 -6.45 15.46
N PHE A 118 27.76 -5.83 16.29
CA PHE A 118 28.11 -4.57 16.92
C PHE A 118 29.26 -4.69 17.92
N LYS A 119 29.33 -5.81 18.63
CA LYS A 119 30.46 -6.11 19.51
C LYS A 119 31.77 -6.25 18.72
N GLU A 120 31.75 -7.01 17.62
CA GLU A 120 32.91 -7.19 16.76
C GLU A 120 33.37 -5.87 16.13
N LEU A 121 32.44 -5.06 15.61
CA LEU A 121 32.74 -3.72 15.08
C LEU A 121 33.43 -2.82 16.11
N LYS A 122 32.95 -2.84 17.36
CA LYS A 122 33.53 -2.03 18.44
C LYS A 122 34.96 -2.48 18.73
N ASP A 123 35.18 -3.78 18.87
CA ASP A 123 36.48 -4.35 19.18
C ASP A 123 37.49 -4.11 18.05
N GLU A 124 37.06 -4.21 16.78
CA GLU A 124 37.87 -3.91 15.60
C GLU A 124 38.21 -2.41 15.49
N ALA A 125 37.24 -1.52 15.73
CA ALA A 125 37.44 -0.08 15.65
C ALA A 125 38.42 0.44 16.71
N TYR A 126 38.44 -0.16 17.90
CA TYR A 126 39.47 0.11 18.91
C TYR A 126 40.83 -0.48 18.52
N ALA A 127 40.87 -1.72 18.01
CA ALA A 127 42.11 -2.37 17.60
C ALA A 127 42.83 -1.64 16.44
N THR A 128 42.05 -1.02 15.54
CA THR A 128 42.55 -0.29 14.36
C THR A 128 42.80 1.22 14.61
N ASN A 129 42.60 1.71 15.85
CA ASN A 129 42.67 3.13 16.23
C ASN A 129 41.74 4.04 15.41
N GLN A 130 40.63 3.51 14.90
CA GLN A 130 39.60 4.29 14.23
C GLN A 130 38.70 5.04 15.22
N LEU A 131 38.63 4.58 16.47
CA LEU A 131 37.98 5.27 17.59
C LEU A 131 39.00 5.62 18.67
N LEU A 132 39.06 6.90 19.02
CA LEU A 132 39.81 7.38 20.18
C LEU A 132 38.97 7.17 21.44
N ALA A 133 39.63 6.87 22.56
CA ALA A 133 38.93 6.76 23.85
C ALA A 133 38.35 8.12 24.25
N ASP A 134 37.02 8.23 24.24
CA ASP A 134 36.31 9.47 24.56
C ASP A 134 35.49 9.35 25.86
N PRO A 135 36.07 9.69 27.02
CA PRO A 135 35.39 9.58 28.29
C PRO A 135 34.29 10.63 28.48
N ILE A 136 34.24 11.70 27.67
CA ILE A 136 33.18 12.70 27.73
C ILE A 136 31.94 12.13 27.04
N SER A 137 32.08 11.69 25.79
CA SER A 137 30.99 11.06 25.04
C SER A 137 30.48 9.83 25.77
N ASN A 138 31.36 8.94 26.24
CA ASN A 138 30.98 7.70 26.93
C ASN A 138 30.29 7.90 28.29
N LYS A 139 30.43 9.07 28.92
CA LYS A 139 29.75 9.38 30.20
C LYS A 139 28.41 10.06 30.02
N TYR A 140 28.08 10.52 28.82
CA TYR A 140 26.81 11.17 28.55
C TYR A 140 25.65 10.16 28.67
N LYS A 141 24.67 10.43 29.51
CA LYS A 141 23.50 9.54 29.74
C LYS A 141 22.17 10.18 29.34
N GLY A 142 22.24 11.32 28.66
CA GLY A 142 21.06 12.08 28.24
C GLY A 142 20.42 11.50 26.99
N LYS A 143 19.31 12.11 26.60
CA LYS A 143 18.74 11.94 25.27
C LYS A 143 19.11 13.15 24.43
N PHE A 144 19.06 13.01 23.12
CA PHE A 144 19.24 14.13 22.22
C PHE A 144 18.29 14.01 21.03
N GLN A 145 18.21 15.05 20.22
CA GLN A 145 17.31 15.09 19.08
C GLN A 145 18.09 15.13 17.77
N LEU A 146 17.59 14.41 16.78
CA LEU A 146 18.13 14.39 15.42
C LEU A 146 17.07 14.88 14.43
N SER A 147 17.48 15.77 13.54
CA SER A 147 16.66 16.36 12.49
C SER A 147 17.39 16.31 11.15
N ILE A 148 16.70 15.86 10.10
CA ILE A 148 17.16 15.88 8.71
C ILE A 148 16.05 16.49 7.87
N ALA A 149 16.14 17.80 7.63
CA ALA A 149 15.05 18.58 7.04
C ALA A 149 14.68 18.12 5.62
N SER A 150 15.67 17.72 4.81
CA SER A 150 15.46 17.22 3.45
C SER A 150 14.61 15.94 3.41
N LEU A 151 14.64 15.15 4.48
CA LEU A 151 13.93 13.88 4.61
C LEU A 151 12.62 14.01 5.41
N GLY A 152 12.29 15.21 5.89
CA GLY A 152 11.15 15.42 6.79
C GLY A 152 11.28 14.73 8.15
N ILE A 153 12.50 14.31 8.52
CA ILE A 153 12.82 13.79 9.85
C ILE A 153 13.01 14.98 10.77
N LYS A 154 12.17 15.09 11.80
CA LYS A 154 12.17 16.25 12.70
C LYS A 154 12.15 15.83 14.16
N ASP A 155 13.15 16.33 14.90
CA ASP A 155 13.31 16.26 16.35
C ASP A 155 13.14 14.84 16.91
N VAL A 156 13.64 13.83 16.18
CA VAL A 156 13.54 12.43 16.56
C VAL A 156 14.46 12.18 17.75
N GLN A 157 13.92 11.56 18.80
CA GLN A 157 14.66 11.28 20.02
C GLN A 157 15.70 10.17 19.77
N VAL A 158 16.92 10.42 20.22
CA VAL A 158 18.05 9.49 20.23
C VAL A 158 18.49 9.27 21.67
N ILE A 159 18.59 8.00 22.06
CA ILE A 159 19.09 7.61 23.39
C ILE A 159 20.60 7.43 23.31
N ALA A 160 21.33 8.12 24.18
CA ALA A 160 22.79 8.07 24.16
C ALA A 160 23.35 6.78 24.79
N ASN A 161 24.47 6.31 24.23
CA ASN A 161 25.32 5.26 24.77
C ASN A 161 24.58 3.96 25.10
N VAL A 162 23.81 3.48 24.13
CA VAL A 162 23.14 2.19 24.23
C VAL A 162 24.17 1.07 24.07
N GLU A 163 24.21 0.13 25.02
CA GLU A 163 25.06 -1.06 24.92
C GLU A 163 24.42 -2.05 23.93
N SER A 164 24.66 -1.83 22.65
CA SER A 164 24.07 -2.63 21.57
C SER A 164 24.69 -4.04 21.45
N GLY A 165 25.77 -4.32 22.20
CA GLY A 165 26.36 -5.66 22.31
C GLY A 165 25.56 -6.64 23.19
N VAL A 166 24.40 -6.22 23.71
CA VAL A 166 23.46 -7.05 24.47
C VAL A 166 22.09 -6.97 23.81
N GLU A 167 21.58 -8.11 23.33
CA GLU A 167 20.34 -8.19 22.54
C GLU A 167 19.13 -7.63 23.29
N GLU A 168 18.96 -8.02 24.56
CA GLU A 168 17.86 -7.55 25.41
C GLU A 168 17.83 -6.01 25.55
N ILE A 169 19.02 -5.39 25.59
CA ILE A 169 19.18 -3.94 25.69
C ILE A 169 18.90 -3.31 24.33
N TYR A 170 19.48 -3.86 23.28
CA TYR A 170 19.32 -3.41 21.89
C TYR A 170 17.85 -3.33 21.46
N ASP A 171 17.08 -4.40 21.67
CA ASP A 171 15.68 -4.46 21.25
C ASP A 171 14.81 -3.46 22.03
N SER A 172 15.03 -3.33 23.34
CA SER A 172 14.23 -2.45 24.20
C SER A 172 14.30 -0.96 23.82
N TYR A 173 15.41 -0.52 23.24
CA TYR A 173 15.60 0.89 22.86
C TYR A 173 15.10 1.22 21.46
N LEU A 174 15.06 0.24 20.56
CA LEU A 174 14.60 0.43 19.19
C LEU A 174 13.07 0.55 19.09
N GLU A 175 12.34 0.10 20.11
CA GLU A 175 10.89 0.36 20.25
C GLU A 175 10.56 1.85 20.49
N GLY A 176 11.53 2.65 20.95
CA GLY A 176 11.30 4.03 21.40
C GLY A 176 11.79 5.12 20.44
N GLY A 177 12.54 4.78 19.39
CA GLY A 177 13.13 5.76 18.47
C GLY A 177 14.51 5.32 17.97
N LEU A 178 15.49 6.22 18.07
CA LEU A 178 16.85 5.98 17.61
C LEU A 178 17.80 5.73 18.80
N ALA A 179 18.88 5.02 18.53
CA ALA A 179 19.89 4.69 19.52
C ALA A 179 21.28 5.13 19.05
N HIS A 180 22.05 5.72 19.96
CA HIS A 180 23.47 5.99 19.76
C HIS A 180 24.29 4.77 20.20
N PHE A 181 25.23 4.36 19.37
CA PHE A 181 26.11 3.24 19.66
C PHE A 181 27.09 3.60 20.78
N ASN A 182 27.13 2.81 21.87
CA ASN A 182 28.07 3.06 22.95
C ASN A 182 29.52 2.91 22.48
N GLY A 183 30.37 3.88 22.83
CA GLY A 183 31.78 3.91 22.44
C GLY A 183 32.08 4.78 21.22
N THR A 184 31.05 5.30 20.55
CA THR A 184 31.22 6.28 19.46
C THR A 184 31.18 7.72 19.96
N GLY A 185 31.72 8.64 19.15
CA GLY A 185 31.78 10.05 19.50
C GLY A 185 30.40 10.67 19.60
N LEU A 186 30.27 11.71 20.42
CA LEU A 186 29.12 12.62 20.44
C LEU A 186 29.61 14.06 20.29
N PRO A 187 28.80 14.97 19.72
CA PRO A 187 29.17 16.37 19.52
C PRO A 187 29.32 17.18 20.82
N VAL A 188 29.17 16.55 21.98
CA VAL A 188 29.48 17.14 23.31
C VAL A 188 30.97 17.07 23.65
N SER A 189 31.76 16.35 22.87
CA SER A 189 33.19 16.17 23.06
C SER A 189 33.97 16.89 21.96
N ASP A 190 35.11 17.47 22.31
CA ASP A 190 36.05 18.07 21.35
C ASP A 190 36.84 17.03 20.56
N MET A 191 36.68 15.74 20.88
CA MET A 191 37.35 14.66 20.17
C MET A 191 36.69 14.38 18.82
N LYS A 192 37.54 14.24 17.80
CA LYS A 192 37.12 13.90 16.44
C LYS A 192 36.91 12.40 16.29
N ASN A 193 35.83 11.90 16.87
CA ASN A 193 35.37 10.53 16.68
C ASN A 193 34.15 10.49 15.76
N ASN A 194 33.98 9.36 15.08
CA ASN A 194 32.75 9.09 14.35
C ASN A 194 31.60 8.88 15.34
N THR A 195 30.44 9.47 15.07
CA THR A 195 29.18 9.21 15.78
C THR A 195 28.37 8.18 15.01
N VAL A 196 27.93 7.12 15.68
CA VAL A 196 27.08 6.09 15.05
C VAL A 196 25.72 6.11 15.72
N ILE A 197 24.69 6.32 14.91
CA ILE A 197 23.28 6.29 15.32
C ILE A 197 22.58 5.27 14.44
N TYR A 198 21.76 4.42 15.06
CA TYR A 198 21.01 3.37 14.40
C TYR A 198 19.55 3.35 14.85
N GLY A 199 18.69 2.73 14.04
CA GLY A 199 17.24 2.73 14.23
C GLY A 199 16.55 1.76 13.27
N HIS A 200 15.27 1.50 13.48
CA HIS A 200 14.51 0.65 12.56
C HIS A 200 14.19 1.37 11.25
N SER A 201 14.12 0.57 10.19
CA SER A 201 13.54 0.95 8.90
C SER A 201 12.29 0.12 8.65
N ALA A 202 11.21 0.76 8.22
CA ALA A 202 9.98 0.12 7.79
C ALA A 202 9.92 0.04 6.26
N SER A 203 9.20 -0.96 5.75
CA SER A 203 9.02 -1.14 4.31
C SER A 203 7.99 -0.16 3.72
N GLY A 204 8.16 0.16 2.44
CA GLY A 204 7.21 0.98 1.68
C GLY A 204 7.20 2.45 2.13
N ASN A 205 5.98 2.99 2.31
CA ASN A 205 5.71 4.39 2.68
C ASN A 205 5.20 4.53 4.12
N TYR A 206 5.55 3.58 5.01
CA TYR A 206 5.07 3.56 6.39
C TYR A 206 5.38 4.89 7.10
N TYR A 207 6.65 5.32 7.09
CA TYR A 207 7.06 6.55 7.75
C TYR A 207 6.41 7.80 7.14
N GLU A 208 6.31 7.88 5.81
CA GLU A 208 5.60 8.99 5.14
C GLU A 208 4.17 9.16 5.66
N ARG A 209 3.49 8.03 5.95
CA ARG A 209 2.11 7.99 6.42
C ARG A 209 1.97 8.22 7.93
N THR A 210 2.81 7.57 8.74
CA THR A 210 2.66 7.55 10.20
C THR A 210 3.48 8.62 10.92
N LYS A 211 4.58 9.07 10.30
CA LYS A 211 5.61 9.90 10.92
C LYS A 211 6.13 9.32 12.23
N ASP A 212 6.09 7.99 12.33
CA ASP A 212 6.52 7.25 13.50
C ASP A 212 8.03 7.40 13.70
N PRO A 213 8.50 7.97 14.82
CA PRO A 213 9.92 8.15 15.11
C PRO A 213 10.74 6.86 15.05
N THR A 214 10.15 5.71 15.36
CA THR A 214 10.83 4.39 15.35
C THR A 214 11.25 3.99 13.93
N ALA A 215 10.47 4.41 12.92
CA ALA A 215 10.72 4.11 11.52
C ALA A 215 11.35 5.29 10.77
N ALA A 216 11.88 6.30 11.46
CA ALA A 216 12.44 7.50 10.85
C ALA A 216 13.54 7.20 9.83
N PHE A 217 14.34 6.15 10.05
CA PHE A 217 15.43 5.78 9.16
C PHE A 217 14.98 5.11 7.85
N SER A 218 13.67 4.86 7.67
CA SER A 218 13.10 4.43 6.38
C SER A 218 13.35 5.45 5.27
N GLU A 219 13.52 6.73 5.62
CA GLU A 219 13.76 7.82 4.65
C GLU A 219 15.23 7.98 4.28
N LEU A 220 16.17 7.30 4.96
CA LEU A 220 17.60 7.44 4.66
C LEU A 220 17.94 6.99 3.23
N LYS A 221 17.11 6.15 2.60
CA LYS A 221 17.21 5.80 1.17
C LYS A 221 17.15 7.03 0.23
N ASN A 222 16.58 8.13 0.69
CA ASN A 222 16.38 9.37 -0.05
C ASN A 222 17.46 10.43 0.26
N VAL A 223 18.41 10.13 1.16
CA VAL A 223 19.47 11.08 1.56
C VAL A 223 20.40 11.39 0.41
N LYS A 224 20.84 12.65 0.32
CA LYS A 224 21.75 13.13 -0.73
C LYS A 224 22.98 13.77 -0.14
N ILE A 225 24.07 13.75 -0.91
CA ILE A 225 25.27 14.53 -0.58
C ILE A 225 24.89 16.00 -0.52
N GLY A 226 25.21 16.66 0.60
CA GLY A 226 24.85 18.05 0.86
C GLY A 226 23.61 18.21 1.76
N ASP A 227 22.91 17.14 2.10
CA ASP A 227 21.86 17.18 3.11
C ASP A 227 22.46 17.49 4.49
N GLU A 228 21.79 18.38 5.23
CA GLU A 228 22.22 18.80 6.56
C GLU A 228 21.58 17.90 7.64
N ILE A 229 22.44 17.42 8.56
CA ILE A 229 22.02 16.67 9.74
C ILE A 229 22.21 17.58 10.96
N MET A 230 21.11 17.86 11.64
CA MET A 230 21.09 18.70 12.84
C MET A 230 20.97 17.81 14.08
N VAL A 231 21.93 17.95 14.99
CA VAL A 231 21.91 17.29 16.30
C VAL A 231 21.72 18.35 17.38
N LYS A 232 20.71 18.16 18.23
CA LYS A 232 20.44 19.03 19.37
C LYS A 232 20.55 18.21 20.66
N MET A 233 21.61 18.48 21.41
CA MET A 233 21.85 17.85 22.71
C MET A 233 20.86 18.39 23.75
N GLU A 234 20.37 17.53 24.65
CA GLU A 234 19.69 18.00 25.86
C GLU A 234 20.74 18.48 26.86
N GLY A 235 20.65 19.76 27.25
CA GLY A 235 21.57 20.46 28.15
C GLY A 235 21.73 21.92 27.76
#